data_AF-A0A397FGY4-F1
#
_entry.id   AF-A0A397FGY4-F1
#
_cell.length_a   1.000
_cell.length_b   1.000
_cell.length_c   1.000
_cell.angle_alpha   90.00
_cell.angle_beta   90.00
_cell.angle_gamma   90.00
#
_symmetry.space_group_name_H-M   'P 1'
#
loop_
_entity.id
_entity.type
_entity.pdbx_description
1 polymer ?
#
loop_
_entity_poly.entity_id
_entity_poly.type
_entity_poly.pdbx_seq_one_letter_code
_entity_poly.pdbx_strand_id
1 'polypeptide(L)'
;MSIILTSASFYGSLVVLDGRTASVLQFLALDGRRVDGMAPPQPQHPRLTSKKVMTVIVYDVRKGHSAPFHRYQAHSTLYWESHFTIHGLWPELEDGPHPGFCTKEPLDINIVRSAIGEDTLEKYWPNVKVAANTTHYDSFWGHEWSRHGTCSGLDQVGFFQSAIDKIKAQGTPAFVTQHVGQSVSTKDVRDAFGGAGQAVLKCEHGNELSQVFTCYDKDASSNVPTTLRACSAHVLAEDTCKSTATVVIRGFK
;
A
#
# COMPACT_ATOMS: atom_id res chain seq x y z
N MET A 1 48.06 24.69 -32.10
CA MET A 1 46.80 24.77 -32.87
C MET A 1 45.67 24.77 -31.84
N SER A 2 45.09 25.94 -31.60
CA SER A 2 44.12 26.19 -30.52
C SER A 2 42.76 25.58 -30.84
N ILE A 3 42.14 24.92 -29.87
CA ILE A 3 40.69 24.71 -29.86
C ILE A 3 40.16 25.42 -28.62
N ILE A 4 39.43 26.50 -28.87
CA ILE A 4 38.65 27.22 -27.86
C ILE A 4 37.35 26.44 -27.68
N LEU A 5 37.05 25.98 -26.47
CA LEU A 5 35.71 25.54 -26.09
C LEU A 5 35.21 26.42 -24.95
N THR A 6 34.03 26.97 -25.21
CA THR A 6 33.31 28.00 -24.47
C THR A 6 33.11 27.68 -22.99
N SER A 7 33.49 28.61 -22.11
CA SER A 7 33.13 28.61 -20.70
C SER A 7 31.73 29.21 -20.49
N ALA A 8 30.78 28.44 -19.95
CA ALA A 8 29.58 29.00 -19.35
C ALA A 8 29.80 29.10 -17.84
N SER A 9 29.76 30.33 -17.32
CA SER A 9 29.91 30.62 -15.89
C SER A 9 28.53 30.56 -15.24
N PHE A 10 28.30 29.55 -14.41
CA PHE A 10 27.27 29.60 -13.38
C PHE A 10 27.98 29.42 -12.04
N TYR A 11 27.74 30.38 -11.14
CA TYR A 11 28.22 30.48 -9.76
C TYR A 11 29.01 29.26 -9.23
N GLY A 12 30.35 29.39 -9.21
CA GLY A 12 31.18 28.78 -8.19
C GLY A 12 31.72 27.36 -8.40
N SER A 13 31.78 26.79 -9.61
CA SER A 13 32.49 25.50 -9.81
C SER A 13 33.16 25.38 -11.18
N LEU A 14 34.46 25.05 -11.18
CA LEU A 14 35.23 24.69 -12.37
C LEU A 14 35.25 23.17 -12.50
N VAL A 15 34.71 22.63 -13.61
CA VAL A 15 34.77 21.20 -13.92
C VAL A 15 35.90 20.96 -14.93
N VAL A 16 36.92 20.20 -14.53
CA VAL A 16 37.99 19.72 -15.41
C VAL A 16 37.78 18.22 -15.58
N LEU A 17 37.59 17.76 -16.83
CA LEU A 17 37.52 16.34 -17.17
C LEU A 17 38.87 15.89 -17.75
N ASP A 18 39.62 15.08 -17.02
CA ASP A 18 40.79 14.35 -17.55
C ASP A 18 40.36 12.92 -17.95
N GLY A 19 40.69 12.53 -19.18
CA GLY A 19 40.20 11.34 -19.87
C GLY A 19 41.04 10.10 -19.66
N ARG A 20 41.63 9.88 -18.47
CA ARG A 20 42.40 8.67 -18.18
C ARG A 20 42.08 8.13 -16.78
N THR A 21 41.57 6.90 -16.75
CA THR A 21 41.23 6.03 -15.60
C THR A 21 39.78 6.06 -15.12
N ALA A 22 39.17 4.88 -15.09
CA ALA A 22 37.88 4.57 -14.52
C ALA A 22 38.07 4.15 -13.06
N SER A 23 37.85 5.07 -12.13
CA SER A 23 37.32 4.84 -10.76
C SER A 23 37.50 6.13 -9.97
N VAL A 24 36.48 6.51 -9.20
CA VAL A 24 36.46 7.61 -8.21
C VAL A 24 36.36 9.03 -8.78
N LEU A 25 35.13 9.56 -8.84
CA LEU A 25 34.89 11.01 -8.86
C LEU A 25 35.31 11.57 -7.49
N GLN A 26 36.38 12.36 -7.44
CA GLN A 26 36.78 13.09 -6.23
C GLN A 26 36.49 14.58 -6.41
N PHE A 27 35.50 15.07 -5.66
CA PHE A 27 35.23 16.51 -5.55
C PHE A 27 36.23 17.10 -4.54
N LEU A 28 37.16 17.93 -5.02
CA LEU A 28 38.01 18.76 -4.17
C LEU A 28 37.32 20.09 -3.92
N ALA A 29 36.82 20.31 -2.70
CA ALA A 29 36.45 21.63 -2.23
C ALA A 29 37.73 22.42 -1.87
N LEU A 30 37.81 23.68 -2.30
CA LEU A 30 38.83 24.64 -1.90
C LEU A 30 38.58 25.13 -0.46
N ASP A 31 38.47 24.21 0.49
CA ASP A 31 38.72 24.49 1.90
C ASP A 31 38.92 23.15 2.63
N GLY A 32 40.05 22.99 3.31
CA GLY A 32 40.57 21.70 3.81
C GLY A 32 39.79 21.06 4.96
N ARG A 33 38.47 20.87 4.84
CA ARG A 33 37.66 20.09 5.78
C ARG A 33 37.09 18.86 5.10
N ARG A 34 37.44 17.70 5.64
CA ARG A 34 36.84 16.40 5.31
C ARG A 34 35.34 16.49 5.59
N VAL A 35 34.52 16.41 4.54
CA VAL A 35 33.08 16.20 4.66
C VAL A 35 32.85 14.71 4.92
N ASP A 36 32.82 14.34 6.20
CA ASP A 36 32.30 13.03 6.58
C ASP A 36 30.84 12.92 6.13
N GLY A 37 30.51 11.77 5.56
CA GLY A 37 29.32 11.53 4.76
C GLY A 37 28.03 12.13 5.32
N MET A 38 27.36 12.91 4.49
CA MET A 38 25.96 13.28 4.71
C MET A 38 25.13 12.01 4.51
N ALA A 39 24.91 11.26 5.59
CA ALA A 39 23.91 10.22 5.61
C ALA A 39 22.56 10.84 5.18
N PRO A 40 21.76 10.14 4.36
CA PRO A 40 20.43 10.62 4.00
C PRO A 40 19.65 10.96 5.29
N PRO A 41 18.82 12.03 5.28
CA PRO A 41 18.08 12.42 6.46
C PRO A 41 17.26 11.23 6.95
N GLN A 42 17.66 10.68 8.09
CA GLN A 42 16.90 9.65 8.78
C GLN A 42 15.49 10.19 9.02
N PRO A 43 14.42 9.44 8.70
CA PRO A 43 13.06 9.89 8.97
C PRO A 43 12.95 10.18 10.47
N GLN A 44 12.72 11.44 10.81
CA GLN A 44 12.56 11.90 12.18
C GLN A 44 11.20 11.45 12.72
N HIS A 45 11.07 10.15 12.99
CA HIS A 45 10.15 9.60 13.98
C HIS A 45 10.88 8.56 14.83
N PRO A 46 11.53 8.99 15.93
CA PRO A 46 12.14 8.10 16.91
C PRO A 46 11.14 7.15 17.62
N ARG A 47 9.85 7.16 17.25
CA ARG A 47 8.75 6.59 18.04
C ARG A 47 8.17 5.28 17.48
N LEU A 48 8.51 4.90 16.25
CA LEU A 48 8.08 3.62 15.64
C LEU A 48 9.13 2.50 15.74
N THR A 49 10.40 2.84 16.00
CA THR A 49 11.51 1.87 16.06
C THR A 49 11.52 1.04 17.34
N SER A 50 10.77 1.45 18.38
CA SER A 50 10.73 0.81 19.70
C SER A 50 9.42 0.07 19.98
N LYS A 51 8.37 0.28 19.17
CA LYS A 51 7.07 -0.38 19.33
C LYS A 51 6.98 -1.56 18.37
N LYS A 52 6.44 -2.69 18.82
CA LYS A 52 6.08 -3.79 17.92
C LYS A 52 4.96 -3.30 16.98
N VAL A 53 5.20 -3.43 15.67
CA VAL A 53 4.29 -3.00 14.60
C VAL A 53 4.02 -4.22 13.72
N MET A 54 2.75 -4.47 13.43
CA MET A 54 2.32 -5.45 12.43
C MET A 54 1.80 -4.74 11.19
N THR A 55 1.60 -5.48 10.11
CA THR A 55 0.90 -4.96 8.93
C THR A 55 -0.49 -5.57 8.82
N VAL A 56 -1.50 -4.73 8.68
CA VAL A 56 -2.86 -5.14 8.32
C VAL A 56 -3.07 -4.89 6.83
N ILE A 57 -3.50 -5.92 6.11
CA ILE A 57 -4.01 -5.78 4.74
C ILE A 57 -5.52 -5.77 4.81
N VAL A 58 -6.12 -4.74 4.22
CA VAL A 58 -7.57 -4.53 4.19
C VAL A 58 -8.08 -4.79 2.79
N TYR A 59 -9.06 -5.67 2.71
CA TYR A 59 -9.74 -6.05 1.49
C TYR A 59 -11.14 -5.46 1.48
N ASP A 60 -11.53 -4.82 0.37
CA ASP A 60 -12.84 -4.21 0.17
C ASP A 60 -13.76 -5.10 -0.68
N VAL A 61 -15.03 -5.18 -0.26
CA VAL A 61 -16.14 -5.54 -1.14
C VAL A 61 -16.61 -4.27 -1.86
N ARG A 62 -16.59 -4.27 -3.19
CA ARG A 62 -17.13 -3.16 -3.97
C ARG A 62 -18.59 -2.88 -3.58
N LYS A 63 -18.91 -1.62 -3.30
CA LYS A 63 -20.31 -1.16 -3.16
C LYS A 63 -20.82 -0.63 -4.50
N GLY A 64 -21.58 -1.45 -5.21
CA GLY A 64 -22.18 -1.08 -6.50
C GLY A 64 -23.36 -0.13 -6.41
N HIS A 65 -23.13 1.13 -6.02
CA HIS A 65 -24.18 2.16 -6.13
C HIS A 65 -23.70 3.52 -6.65
N SER A 66 -22.42 3.72 -6.96
CA SER A 66 -21.88 5.08 -7.19
C SER A 66 -21.44 5.39 -8.62
N ALA A 67 -21.29 4.41 -9.51
CA ALA A 67 -20.81 4.66 -10.87
C ALA A 67 -21.49 3.75 -11.91
N PRO A 68 -22.07 4.31 -12.98
CA PRO A 68 -22.71 3.52 -14.02
C PRO A 68 -21.73 2.57 -14.71
N PHE A 69 -22.19 1.33 -14.91
CA PHE A 69 -21.46 0.16 -15.42
C PHE A 69 -20.73 0.42 -16.76
N HIS A 70 -21.14 1.41 -17.54
CA HIS A 70 -20.63 1.68 -18.89
C HIS A 70 -19.33 2.50 -18.98
N ARG A 71 -18.72 2.90 -17.85
CA ARG A 71 -17.44 3.66 -17.85
C ARG A 71 -16.19 2.86 -17.48
N TYR A 72 -16.33 1.56 -17.21
CA TYR A 72 -15.23 0.68 -16.78
C TYR A 72 -14.62 -0.16 -17.93
N GLN A 73 -14.83 0.24 -19.19
CA GLN A 73 -14.53 -0.57 -20.38
C GLN A 73 -13.04 -0.82 -20.69
N ALA A 74 -12.09 -0.29 -19.92
CA ALA A 74 -10.68 -0.51 -20.26
C ALA A 74 -10.17 -1.85 -19.72
N HIS A 75 -10.17 -2.10 -18.41
CA HIS A 75 -9.54 -3.32 -17.89
C HIS A 75 -10.24 -3.88 -16.63
N SER A 76 -10.62 -5.17 -16.69
CA SER A 76 -10.93 -6.04 -15.54
C SER A 76 -12.30 -5.99 -14.82
N THR A 77 -13.39 -5.53 -15.46
CA THR A 77 -14.73 -5.55 -14.82
C THR A 77 -15.15 -6.91 -14.26
N LEU A 78 -14.76 -8.02 -14.89
CA LEU A 78 -15.05 -9.39 -14.43
C LEU A 78 -14.33 -9.78 -13.12
N TYR A 79 -13.14 -9.22 -12.86
CA TYR A 79 -12.35 -9.60 -11.69
C TYR A 79 -13.07 -9.16 -10.42
N TRP A 80 -13.45 -7.88 -10.36
CA TRP A 80 -14.09 -7.34 -9.17
C TRP A 80 -15.49 -7.86 -8.94
N GLU A 81 -16.20 -8.46 -9.91
CA GLU A 81 -17.56 -9.00 -9.67
C GLU A 81 -17.59 -10.12 -8.63
N SER A 82 -16.45 -10.77 -8.40
CA SER A 82 -16.32 -11.95 -7.54
C SER A 82 -15.09 -11.93 -6.63
N HIS A 83 -14.17 -10.97 -6.82
CA HIS A 83 -12.94 -10.88 -6.05
C HIS A 83 -12.88 -9.57 -5.27
N PHE A 84 -12.34 -9.66 -4.06
CA PHE A 84 -11.93 -8.49 -3.29
C PHE A 84 -10.86 -7.70 -4.01
N THR A 85 -10.81 -6.42 -3.66
CA THR A 85 -9.71 -5.53 -3.99
C THR A 85 -9.05 -5.00 -2.73
N ILE A 86 -7.86 -4.44 -2.85
CA ILE A 86 -7.17 -3.79 -1.74
C ILE A 86 -7.89 -2.48 -1.44
N HIS A 87 -8.18 -2.28 -0.15
CA HIS A 87 -8.44 -0.96 0.40
C HIS A 87 -7.13 -0.30 0.82
N GLY A 88 -6.31 -1.04 1.59
CA GLY A 88 -5.16 -0.48 2.29
C GLY A 88 -4.15 -1.48 2.80
N LEU A 89 -2.93 -0.97 3.03
CA LEU A 89 -1.89 -1.58 3.86
C LEU A 89 -1.64 -0.66 5.04
N TRP A 90 -1.94 -1.13 6.25
CA TRP A 90 -1.94 -0.29 7.44
C TRP A 90 -0.93 -0.80 8.46
N PRO A 91 0.13 -0.02 8.77
CA PRO A 91 1.01 -0.30 9.89
C PRO A 91 0.26 -0.09 11.22
N GLU A 92 0.03 -1.16 11.98
CA GLU A 92 -0.71 -1.13 13.25
C GLU A 92 0.22 -1.38 14.43
N LEU A 93 0.01 -0.64 15.53
CA LEU A 93 0.72 -0.91 16.78
C LEU A 93 0.11 -2.15 17.45
N GLU A 94 0.94 -2.99 18.10
CA GLU A 94 0.39 -4.12 18.87
C GLU A 94 -0.58 -3.67 19.98
N ASP A 95 -0.25 -2.54 20.63
CA ASP A 95 -0.94 -2.08 21.84
C ASP A 95 -1.83 -0.85 21.61
N GLY A 96 -2.22 -0.54 20.37
CA GLY A 96 -3.04 0.65 20.12
C GLY A 96 -3.30 0.95 18.64
N PRO A 97 -3.98 2.07 18.35
CA PRO A 97 -4.35 2.43 16.99
C PRO A 97 -3.13 2.78 16.15
N HIS A 98 -3.27 2.61 14.83
CA HIS A 98 -2.25 2.98 13.86
C HIS A 98 -1.80 4.45 14.04
N PRO A 99 -0.50 4.73 13.86
CA PRO A 99 -0.06 6.09 13.58
C PRO A 99 -0.67 6.55 12.24
N GLY A 100 -0.93 7.85 12.11
CA GLY A 100 -1.44 8.43 10.88
C GLY A 100 -0.68 9.69 10.50
N PHE A 101 -0.52 9.93 9.19
CA PHE A 101 0.10 11.15 8.67
C PHE A 101 1.51 11.41 9.23
N CYS A 102 2.35 10.37 9.26
CA CYS A 102 3.68 10.46 9.88
C CYS A 102 4.59 11.46 9.17
N THR A 103 4.51 11.59 7.86
CA THR A 103 5.26 12.62 7.12
C THR A 103 4.34 13.42 6.20
N LYS A 104 4.88 14.50 5.63
CA LYS A 104 4.20 15.32 4.62
C LYS A 104 4.64 14.96 3.20
N GLU A 105 5.30 13.82 3.02
CA GLU A 105 5.77 13.38 1.71
C GLU A 105 4.55 13.12 0.80
N PRO A 106 4.39 13.88 -0.30
CA PRO A 106 3.31 13.63 -1.24
C PRO A 106 3.57 12.33 -2.00
N LEU A 107 2.48 11.66 -2.40
CA LEU A 107 2.55 10.55 -3.34
C LEU A 107 3.00 11.09 -4.70
N ASP A 108 4.09 10.55 -5.23
CA ASP A 108 4.43 10.59 -6.65
C ASP A 108 3.84 9.34 -7.29
N ILE A 109 2.62 9.48 -7.83
CA ILE A 109 1.93 8.36 -8.46
C ILE A 109 2.65 7.87 -9.73
N ASN A 110 3.45 8.71 -10.39
CA ASN A 110 4.10 8.33 -11.64
C ASN A 110 5.21 7.31 -11.43
N ILE A 111 5.97 7.40 -10.32
CA ILE A 111 6.98 6.37 -9.99
C ILE A 111 6.32 5.03 -9.69
N VAL A 112 5.17 5.04 -8.99
CA VAL A 112 4.42 3.82 -8.65
C VAL A 112 3.86 3.19 -9.92
N ARG A 113 3.22 3.98 -10.79
CA ARG A 113 2.73 3.54 -12.10
C ARG A 113 3.81 2.96 -12.98
N SER A 114 4.96 3.63 -13.05
CA SER A 114 6.10 3.18 -13.87
C SER A 114 6.68 1.86 -13.38
N ALA A 115 6.68 1.62 -12.06
CA ALA A 115 7.21 0.40 -11.47
C ALA A 115 6.23 -0.78 -11.49
N ILE A 116 4.94 -0.53 -11.21
CA ILE A 116 3.92 -1.57 -10.97
C ILE A 116 3.02 -1.80 -12.19
N GLY A 117 2.77 -0.75 -12.97
CA GLY A 117 1.85 -0.73 -14.11
C GLY A 117 0.40 -0.39 -13.70
N GLU A 118 -0.24 0.46 -14.51
CA GLU A 118 -1.61 0.93 -14.30
C GLU A 118 -2.61 -0.23 -14.17
N ASP A 119 -2.56 -1.19 -15.11
CA ASP A 119 -3.48 -2.34 -15.12
C ASP A 119 -3.40 -3.16 -13.83
N THR A 120 -2.22 -3.27 -13.22
CA THR A 120 -2.05 -3.98 -11.94
C THR A 120 -2.64 -3.18 -10.80
N LEU A 121 -2.37 -1.87 -10.74
CA LEU A 121 -2.89 -0.97 -9.72
C LEU A 121 -4.41 -0.89 -9.77
N GLU A 122 -4.98 -0.67 -10.96
CA GLU A 122 -6.41 -0.65 -11.16
C GLU A 122 -7.00 -2.01 -10.79
N LYS A 123 -6.49 -3.13 -11.32
CA LYS A 123 -7.06 -4.47 -11.05
C LYS A 123 -7.07 -4.83 -9.57
N TYR A 124 -6.01 -4.53 -8.82
CA TYR A 124 -5.88 -5.02 -7.43
C TYR A 124 -6.18 -3.97 -6.38
N TRP A 125 -6.00 -2.68 -6.66
CA TRP A 125 -6.20 -1.58 -5.72
C TRP A 125 -6.96 -0.41 -6.37
N PRO A 126 -8.13 -0.62 -6.98
CA PRO A 126 -8.87 0.44 -7.63
C PRO A 126 -9.46 1.43 -6.64
N ASN A 127 -9.71 2.66 -7.10
CA ASN A 127 -10.67 3.52 -6.45
C ASN A 127 -12.10 3.11 -6.85
N VAL A 128 -12.77 2.34 -5.99
CA VAL A 128 -14.11 1.80 -6.25
C VAL A 128 -15.24 2.83 -6.19
N LYS A 129 -14.96 4.06 -5.72
CA LYS A 129 -15.98 5.11 -5.50
C LYS A 129 -16.12 6.07 -6.69
N VAL A 130 -15.13 6.10 -7.58
CA VAL A 130 -15.11 7.00 -8.75
C VAL A 130 -14.75 6.23 -10.01
N ALA A 131 -15.05 6.79 -11.18
CA ALA A 131 -14.66 6.18 -12.45
C ALA A 131 -13.15 6.37 -12.73
N ALA A 132 -12.54 5.38 -13.38
CA ALA A 132 -11.09 5.34 -13.70
C ALA A 132 -10.59 6.59 -14.42
N ASN A 133 -11.39 7.13 -15.35
CA ASN A 133 -11.03 8.29 -16.16
C ASN A 133 -11.31 9.65 -15.51
N THR A 134 -11.38 9.72 -14.17
CA THR A 134 -11.63 10.97 -13.45
C THR A 134 -10.36 11.51 -12.81
N THR A 135 -10.23 12.84 -12.75
CA THR A 135 -9.10 13.53 -12.09
C THR A 135 -8.97 13.20 -10.60
N HIS A 136 -9.99 12.60 -9.99
CA HIS A 136 -10.01 12.20 -8.58
C HIS A 136 -9.68 10.73 -8.35
N TYR A 137 -9.41 9.94 -9.40
CA TYR A 137 -9.14 8.51 -9.23
C TYR A 137 -7.96 8.26 -8.28
N ASP A 138 -6.84 8.94 -8.53
CA ASP A 138 -5.60 8.83 -7.74
C ASP A 138 -5.72 9.40 -6.32
N SER A 139 -6.78 10.16 -6.01
CA SER A 139 -6.96 10.74 -4.67
C SER A 139 -7.06 9.68 -3.57
N PHE A 140 -7.56 8.49 -3.92
CA PHE A 140 -7.61 7.36 -3.00
C PHE A 140 -6.21 6.86 -2.66
N TRP A 141 -5.35 6.63 -3.67
CA TRP A 141 -3.96 6.25 -3.43
C TRP A 141 -3.18 7.32 -2.69
N GLY A 142 -3.43 8.60 -2.99
CA GLY A 142 -2.85 9.72 -2.23
C GLY A 142 -3.27 9.71 -0.76
N HIS A 143 -4.53 9.35 -0.46
CA HIS A 143 -5.01 9.18 0.91
C HIS A 143 -4.32 8.01 1.61
N GLU A 144 -4.28 6.83 1.00
CA GLU A 144 -3.65 5.64 1.59
C GLU A 144 -2.15 5.87 1.85
N TRP A 145 -1.45 6.50 0.91
CA TRP A 145 -0.06 6.89 1.12
C TRP A 145 0.09 7.90 2.27
N SER A 146 -0.61 9.03 2.21
CA SER A 146 -0.45 10.09 3.21
C SER A 146 -0.83 9.63 4.62
N ARG A 147 -1.93 8.88 4.77
CA ARG A 147 -2.42 8.41 6.06
C ARG A 147 -1.63 7.23 6.60
N HIS A 148 -1.31 6.24 5.77
CA HIS A 148 -0.76 4.96 6.21
C HIS A 148 0.66 4.71 5.67
N GLY A 149 0.89 4.95 4.38
CA GLY A 149 2.18 4.72 3.73
C GLY A 149 3.34 5.48 4.37
N THR A 150 3.14 6.76 4.71
CA THR A 150 4.16 7.59 5.39
C THR A 150 4.59 7.04 6.76
N CYS A 151 3.80 6.13 7.35
CA CYS A 151 4.08 5.48 8.62
C CYS A 151 4.69 4.06 8.48
N SER A 152 4.78 3.52 7.27
CA SER A 152 5.16 2.12 7.04
C SER A 152 6.66 1.85 7.14
N GLY A 153 7.48 2.86 6.86
CA GLY A 153 8.92 2.69 6.68
C GLY A 153 9.31 2.03 5.35
N LEU A 154 8.35 1.86 4.43
CA LEU A 154 8.57 1.50 3.03
C LEU A 154 8.65 2.77 2.18
N ASP A 155 9.36 2.72 1.06
CA ASP A 155 9.19 3.71 0.01
C ASP A 155 7.83 3.53 -0.69
N GLN A 156 7.45 4.50 -1.52
CA GLN A 156 6.14 4.53 -2.18
C GLN A 156 5.91 3.28 -3.04
N VAL A 157 6.90 2.83 -3.80
CA VAL A 157 6.78 1.63 -4.65
C VAL A 157 6.63 0.39 -3.78
N GLY A 158 7.48 0.23 -2.78
CA GLY A 158 7.45 -0.89 -1.83
C GLY A 158 6.13 -0.98 -1.07
N PHE A 159 5.53 0.15 -0.70
CA PHE A 159 4.22 0.21 -0.04
C PHE A 159 3.11 -0.38 -0.92
N PHE A 160 2.96 0.11 -2.15
CA PHE A 160 1.93 -0.38 -3.07
C PHE A 160 2.19 -1.82 -3.51
N GLN A 161 3.44 -2.15 -3.86
CA GLN A 161 3.83 -3.48 -4.32
C GLN A 161 3.61 -4.52 -3.23
N SER A 162 3.93 -4.22 -1.97
CA SER A 162 3.74 -5.14 -0.85
C SER A 162 2.28 -5.55 -0.67
N ALA A 163 1.33 -4.60 -0.76
CA ALA A 163 -0.08 -4.92 -0.65
C ALA A 163 -0.58 -5.75 -1.85
N ILE A 164 -0.12 -5.40 -3.05
CA ILE A 164 -0.41 -6.14 -4.28
C ILE A 164 0.10 -7.57 -4.21
N ASP A 165 1.29 -7.79 -3.68
CA ASP A 165 1.85 -9.13 -3.52
C ASP A 165 1.04 -9.94 -2.49
N LYS A 166 0.56 -9.31 -1.41
CA LYS A 166 -0.31 -10.00 -0.44
C LYS A 166 -1.65 -10.38 -1.04
N ILE A 167 -2.33 -9.51 -1.80
CA ILE A 167 -3.60 -9.91 -2.43
C ILE A 167 -3.40 -10.94 -3.54
N LYS A 168 -2.27 -10.91 -4.26
CA LYS A 168 -1.95 -11.95 -5.27
C LYS A 168 -1.67 -13.31 -4.61
N ALA A 169 -1.00 -13.32 -3.46
CA ALA A 169 -0.69 -14.54 -2.74
C ALA A 169 -1.92 -15.12 -2.01
N GLN A 170 -2.68 -14.28 -1.30
CA GLN A 170 -3.87 -14.70 -0.55
C GLN A 170 -5.08 -14.93 -1.47
N GLY A 171 -5.23 -14.08 -2.50
CA GLY A 171 -6.39 -14.06 -3.37
C GLY A 171 -7.69 -13.74 -2.64
N THR A 172 -8.80 -13.84 -3.37
CA THR A 172 -10.11 -14.03 -2.75
C THR A 172 -10.30 -15.53 -2.56
N PRO A 173 -10.50 -16.03 -1.33
CA PRO A 173 -10.64 -17.47 -1.10
C PRO A 173 -11.77 -18.06 -1.94
N ALA A 174 -11.58 -19.29 -2.44
CA ALA A 174 -12.56 -19.97 -3.28
C ALA A 174 -13.94 -20.07 -2.61
N PHE A 175 -13.97 -20.21 -1.28
CA PHE A 175 -15.22 -20.19 -0.52
C PHE A 175 -15.99 -18.88 -0.75
N VAL A 176 -15.32 -17.72 -0.80
CA VAL A 176 -16.00 -16.44 -1.05
C VAL A 176 -16.45 -16.35 -2.50
N THR A 177 -15.58 -16.66 -3.46
CA THR A 177 -15.91 -16.52 -4.89
C THR A 177 -17.06 -17.44 -5.32
N GLN A 178 -17.20 -18.62 -4.72
CA GLN A 178 -18.27 -19.58 -5.00
C GLN A 178 -19.62 -19.23 -4.38
N HIS A 179 -19.64 -18.38 -3.35
CA HIS A 179 -20.85 -18.02 -2.60
C HIS A 179 -21.27 -16.56 -2.76
N VAL A 180 -20.78 -15.89 -3.81
CA VAL A 180 -21.24 -14.54 -4.16
C VAL A 180 -22.75 -14.54 -4.40
N GLY A 181 -23.44 -13.58 -3.77
CA GLY A 181 -24.91 -13.46 -3.78
C GLY A 181 -25.62 -14.28 -2.71
N GLN A 182 -24.91 -15.04 -1.87
CA GLN A 182 -25.50 -15.93 -0.87
C GLN A 182 -25.31 -15.41 0.57
N SER A 183 -26.12 -15.94 1.49
CA SER A 183 -25.87 -15.82 2.93
C SER A 183 -25.18 -17.10 3.42
N VAL A 184 -24.00 -16.94 4.02
CA VAL A 184 -23.12 -18.04 4.43
C VAL A 184 -22.69 -17.90 5.88
N SER A 185 -22.17 -18.98 6.46
CA SER A 185 -21.59 -18.98 7.82
C SER A 185 -20.51 -17.90 7.96
N THR A 186 -20.66 -17.03 8.96
CA THR A 186 -19.63 -16.02 9.31
C THR A 186 -18.31 -16.69 9.68
N LYS A 187 -18.38 -17.86 10.33
CA LYS A 187 -17.22 -18.64 10.72
C LYS A 187 -16.46 -19.15 9.49
N ASP A 188 -17.17 -19.67 8.49
CA ASP A 188 -16.53 -20.27 7.31
C ASP A 188 -15.85 -19.20 6.45
N VAL A 189 -16.46 -18.01 6.33
CA VAL A 189 -15.79 -16.86 5.71
C VAL A 189 -14.51 -16.50 6.47
N ARG A 190 -14.57 -16.43 7.80
CA ARG A 190 -13.39 -16.08 8.60
C ARG A 190 -12.28 -17.12 8.50
N ASP A 191 -12.64 -18.40 8.52
CA ASP A 191 -11.70 -19.53 8.41
C ASP A 191 -11.03 -19.57 7.03
N ALA A 192 -11.73 -19.14 5.98
CA ALA A 192 -11.15 -19.00 4.64
C ALA A 192 -10.00 -17.97 4.57
N PHE A 193 -9.87 -17.10 5.59
CA PHE A 193 -8.80 -16.12 5.75
C PHE A 193 -7.84 -16.44 6.91
N GLY A 194 -7.85 -17.67 7.43
CA GLY A 194 -6.97 -18.11 8.52
C GLY A 194 -7.64 -18.18 9.90
N GLY A 195 -8.92 -17.79 10.01
CA GLY A 195 -9.74 -18.01 11.20
C GLY A 195 -9.74 -16.87 12.21
N ALA A 196 -10.37 -17.12 13.36
CA ALA A 196 -10.80 -16.09 14.32
C ALA A 196 -9.70 -15.17 14.88
N GLY A 197 -8.45 -15.63 14.91
CA GLY A 197 -7.33 -14.82 15.37
C GLY A 197 -6.63 -14.05 14.26
N GLN A 198 -6.80 -14.44 12.99
CA GLN A 198 -6.00 -13.94 11.86
C GLN A 198 -6.82 -13.08 10.90
N ALA A 199 -8.14 -13.17 10.95
CA ALA A 199 -9.05 -12.45 10.09
C ALA A 199 -10.14 -11.71 10.90
N VAL A 200 -10.35 -10.45 10.53
CA VAL A 200 -11.40 -9.59 11.08
C VAL A 200 -12.40 -9.28 9.98
N LEU A 201 -13.68 -9.50 10.25
CA LEU A 201 -14.74 -9.25 9.28
C LEU A 201 -15.48 -7.95 9.63
N LYS A 202 -15.60 -7.05 8.65
CA LYS A 202 -16.44 -5.86 8.74
C LYS A 202 -17.74 -6.12 8.01
N CYS A 203 -18.84 -5.97 8.74
CA CYS A 203 -20.19 -6.00 8.24
C CYS A 203 -20.81 -4.60 8.27
N GLU A 204 -21.66 -4.33 7.29
CA GLU A 204 -22.52 -3.17 7.20
C GLU A 204 -23.98 -3.59 6.98
N HIS A 205 -24.90 -2.62 7.13
CA HIS A 205 -26.35 -2.82 6.95
C HIS A 205 -26.89 -4.10 7.64
N GLY A 206 -26.37 -4.43 8.82
CA GLY A 206 -26.62 -5.69 9.50
C GLY A 206 -25.46 -6.67 9.27
N ASN A 207 -25.63 -7.60 8.34
CA ASN A 207 -24.69 -8.70 8.11
C ASN A 207 -24.10 -8.73 6.69
N GLU A 208 -24.11 -7.61 5.96
CA GLU A 208 -23.48 -7.53 4.65
C GLU A 208 -21.97 -7.40 4.80
N LEU A 209 -21.20 -8.36 4.28
CA LEU A 209 -19.75 -8.29 4.31
C LEU A 209 -19.28 -7.09 3.49
N SER A 210 -18.53 -6.18 4.11
CA SER A 210 -17.99 -4.98 3.47
C SER A 210 -16.47 -4.98 3.38
N GLN A 211 -15.77 -5.48 4.40
CA GLN A 211 -14.32 -5.57 4.40
C GLN A 211 -13.81 -6.81 5.15
N VAL A 212 -12.58 -7.23 4.82
CA VAL A 212 -11.85 -8.27 5.55
C VAL A 212 -10.45 -7.76 5.86
N PHE A 213 -10.03 -7.84 7.12
CA PHE A 213 -8.67 -7.48 7.52
C PHE A 213 -7.89 -8.75 7.81
N THR A 214 -6.63 -8.80 7.36
CA THR A 214 -5.69 -9.88 7.69
C THR A 214 -4.38 -9.30 8.20
N CYS A 215 -3.77 -9.96 9.18
CA CYS A 215 -2.59 -9.44 9.89
C CYS A 215 -1.33 -10.23 9.56
N TYR A 216 -0.23 -9.51 9.33
CA TYR A 216 1.05 -10.07 8.94
C TYR A 216 2.18 -9.57 9.84
N ASP A 217 3.15 -10.44 10.07
CA ASP A 217 4.47 -10.01 10.50
C ASP A 217 5.14 -9.18 9.41
N LYS A 218 6.19 -8.45 9.79
CA LYS A 218 7.04 -7.72 8.85
C LYS A 218 8.49 -8.15 8.99
N ASP A 219 9.20 -8.11 7.88
CA ASP A 219 10.66 -8.27 7.90
C ASP A 219 11.30 -7.13 8.70
N ALA A 220 12.24 -7.47 9.58
CA ALA A 220 12.83 -6.51 10.51
C ALA A 220 13.72 -5.48 9.80
N SER A 221 14.25 -5.80 8.62
CA SER A 221 15.18 -4.94 7.88
C SER A 221 14.49 -4.07 6.83
N SER A 222 13.49 -4.63 6.16
CA SER A 222 12.82 -4.00 5.01
C SER A 222 11.41 -3.51 5.32
N ASN A 223 10.82 -3.88 6.47
CA ASN A 223 9.42 -3.62 6.82
C ASN A 223 8.38 -4.26 5.88
N VAL A 224 8.80 -5.10 4.93
CA VAL A 224 7.90 -5.79 4.01
C VAL A 224 7.05 -6.80 4.77
N PRO A 225 5.73 -6.88 4.54
CA PRO A 225 4.88 -7.88 5.19
C PRO A 225 5.26 -9.31 4.76
N THR A 226 5.34 -10.23 5.71
CA THR A 226 5.82 -11.59 5.51
C THR A 226 4.71 -12.60 5.77
N THR A 227 4.68 -13.19 6.95
CA THR A 227 3.84 -14.34 7.30
C THR A 227 2.53 -13.89 7.93
N LEU A 228 1.43 -14.56 7.57
CA LEU A 228 0.14 -14.35 8.23
C LEU A 228 0.24 -14.75 9.71
N ARG A 229 -0.29 -13.91 10.59
CA ARG A 229 -0.23 -14.09 12.04
C ARG A 229 -1.54 -13.71 12.71
N ALA A 230 -1.61 -13.89 14.03
CA ALA A 230 -2.72 -13.35 14.81
C ALA A 230 -2.68 -11.81 14.83
N CYS A 231 -3.85 -11.21 14.66
CA CYS A 231 -4.11 -9.79 14.83
C CYS A 231 -4.01 -9.37 16.31
N SER A 232 -3.66 -8.10 16.58
CA SER A 232 -3.72 -7.56 17.95
C SER A 232 -5.15 -7.51 18.47
N ALA A 233 -5.29 -7.43 19.79
CA ALA A 233 -6.59 -7.23 20.43
C ALA A 233 -7.32 -5.97 19.91
N HIS A 234 -6.57 -4.91 19.58
CA HIS A 234 -7.13 -3.70 18.99
C HIS A 234 -7.75 -3.96 17.60
N VAL A 235 -7.02 -4.62 16.71
CA VAL A 235 -7.52 -4.96 15.37
C VAL A 235 -8.67 -5.96 15.47
N LEU A 236 -8.60 -6.96 16.35
CA LEU A 236 -9.70 -7.91 16.58
C LEU A 236 -10.98 -7.23 17.09
N ALA A 237 -10.86 -6.14 17.85
CA ALA A 237 -12.00 -5.38 18.34
C ALA A 237 -12.78 -4.68 17.21
N GLU A 238 -12.17 -4.51 16.03
CA GLU A 238 -12.83 -3.96 14.85
C GLU A 238 -13.86 -4.87 14.20
N ASP A 239 -13.93 -6.16 14.59
CA ASP A 239 -14.88 -7.11 14.00
C ASP A 239 -16.32 -6.69 14.30
N THR A 240 -17.04 -6.30 13.24
CA THR A 240 -18.47 -5.93 13.32
C THR A 240 -19.39 -7.06 12.89
N CYS A 241 -18.86 -8.18 12.38
CA CYS A 241 -19.63 -9.39 12.07
C CYS A 241 -19.67 -10.40 13.24
N LYS A 242 -18.95 -10.17 14.34
CA LYS A 242 -18.77 -11.15 15.44
C LYS A 242 -20.07 -11.68 16.07
N SER A 243 -21.13 -10.88 16.05
CA SER A 243 -22.44 -11.27 16.59
C SER A 243 -23.37 -11.91 15.57
N THR A 244 -23.00 -11.97 14.29
CA THR A 244 -23.82 -12.55 13.23
C THR A 244 -23.43 -14.00 13.00
N ALA A 245 -24.41 -14.90 13.01
CA ALA A 245 -24.18 -16.31 12.66
C ALA A 245 -23.87 -16.49 11.17
N THR A 246 -24.44 -15.62 10.33
CA THR A 246 -24.22 -15.59 8.89
C THR A 246 -23.85 -14.20 8.40
N VAL A 247 -23.14 -14.13 7.27
CA VAL A 247 -22.88 -12.91 6.50
C VAL A 247 -23.43 -13.05 5.09
N VAL A 248 -23.85 -11.94 4.49
CA VAL A 248 -24.24 -11.87 3.08
C VAL A 248 -23.02 -11.43 2.29
N ILE A 249 -22.55 -12.28 1.37
CA ILE A 249 -21.53 -11.92 0.39
C ILE A 249 -22.29 -11.28 -0.77
N ARG A 250 -22.43 -9.95 -0.75
CA ARG A 250 -23.06 -9.24 -1.87
C ARG A 250 -22.25 -9.49 -3.14
N GLY A 251 -22.95 -9.53 -4.28
CA GLY A 251 -22.30 -9.35 -5.57
C GLY A 251 -21.49 -8.08 -5.52
N PHE A 252 -20.22 -8.15 -5.91
CA PHE A 252 -19.33 -7.00 -5.95
C PHE A 252 -19.59 -6.14 -7.21
N LYS A 253 -20.86 -6.03 -7.62
CA LYS A 253 -21.36 -5.33 -8.81
C LYS A 253 -22.05 -4.06 -8.39
#